data_AF-A0AAI8ZQX1-F1
#
_entry.id   AF-A0AAI8ZQX1-F1
#
_cell.length_a   1.000
_cell.length_b   1.000
_cell.length_c   1.000
_cell.angle_alpha   90.00
_cell.angle_beta   90.00
_cell.angle_gamma   90.00
#
_symmetry.space_group_name_H-M   'P 1'
#
loop_
_entity.id
_entity.type
_entity.pdbx_description
1 polymer ?
#
loop_
_entity_poly.entity_id
_entity_poly.type
_entity_poly.pdbx_seq_one_letter_code
_entity_poly.pdbx_strand_id
1 'polypeptide(L)'
;MPIAGLESNGNWKTSEYEKVDATSTANWGMTYRSGALLNTRVQALADELKAALENPNNEMDNPIVLAKISALNGHYNGARQAQSNIMKSIKDTSQAIIRNM
;
A
#
# COMPACT_ATOMS: atom_id res chain seq x y z
N MET A 1 -6.78 -1.96 -38.17
CA MET A 1 -7.59 -0.79 -37.74
C MET A 1 -7.12 -0.39 -36.35
N PRO A 2 -6.80 0.90 -36.08
CA PRO A 2 -6.47 1.34 -34.73
C PRO A 2 -7.71 1.16 -33.83
N ILE A 3 -7.56 0.45 -32.71
CA ILE A 3 -8.61 0.31 -31.71
C ILE A 3 -8.63 1.61 -30.91
N ALA A 4 -9.77 2.30 -30.90
CA ALA A 4 -9.91 3.54 -30.14
C ALA A 4 -9.61 3.28 -28.65
N GLY A 5 -8.66 4.04 -28.09
CA GLY A 5 -8.21 3.88 -26.69
C GLY A 5 -6.92 3.09 -26.51
N LEU A 6 -6.31 2.58 -27.59
CA LEU A 6 -4.99 1.92 -27.56
C LEU A 6 -3.94 2.74 -28.31
N GLU A 7 -2.76 2.88 -27.71
CA GLU A 7 -1.58 3.46 -28.33
C GLU A 7 -0.96 2.51 -29.37
N SER A 8 -0.05 3.03 -30.20
CA SER A 8 0.62 2.25 -31.26
C SER A 8 1.51 1.12 -30.72
N ASN A 9 1.91 1.19 -29.44
CA ASN A 9 2.64 0.16 -28.72
C ASN A 9 1.71 -0.93 -28.13
N GLY A 10 0.39 -0.82 -28.30
CA GLY A 10 -0.59 -1.74 -27.73
C GLY A 10 -0.95 -1.49 -26.27
N ASN A 11 -0.47 -0.39 -25.68
CA ASN A 11 -0.85 0.02 -24.33
C ASN A 11 -2.16 0.80 -24.35
N TRP A 12 -2.88 0.79 -23.23
CA TRP A 12 -4.03 1.65 -23.03
C TRP A 12 -3.60 3.11 -23.01
N LYS A 13 -4.29 3.94 -23.80
CA LYS A 13 -4.09 5.39 -23.80
C LYS A 13 -4.66 5.95 -22.50
N THR A 14 -3.77 6.37 -21.60
CA THR A 14 -4.15 6.90 -20.28
C THR A 14 -5.00 8.16 -20.45
N SER A 15 -6.13 8.23 -19.74
CA SER A 15 -6.98 9.42 -19.72
C SER A 15 -6.23 10.61 -19.11
N GLU A 16 -6.54 11.84 -19.52
CA GLU A 16 -6.02 13.06 -18.86
C GLU A 16 -6.38 13.08 -17.36
N TYR A 17 -7.49 12.46 -16.96
CA TYR A 17 -7.90 12.32 -15.56
C TYR A 17 -7.14 11.24 -14.78
N GLU A 18 -6.40 10.38 -15.49
CA GLU A 18 -5.61 9.28 -14.91
C GLU A 18 -4.11 9.58 -14.92
N LYS A 19 -3.69 10.69 -15.57
CA LYS A 19 -2.31 11.14 -15.53
C LYS A 19 -1.95 11.59 -14.11
N VAL A 20 -1.02 10.86 -13.50
CA VAL A 20 -0.46 11.22 -12.20
C VAL A 20 0.34 12.51 -12.35
N ASP A 21 -0.11 13.56 -11.67
CA ASP A 21 0.64 14.81 -11.58
C ASP A 21 1.88 14.59 -10.70
N ALA A 22 3.04 14.44 -11.35
CA ALA A 22 4.32 14.19 -10.69
C ALA A 22 4.86 15.41 -9.91
N THR A 23 4.23 16.57 -10.07
CA THR A 23 4.66 17.85 -9.51
C THR A 23 3.79 18.36 -8.37
N SER A 24 2.47 18.11 -8.42
CA SER A 24 1.54 18.55 -7.39
C SER A 24 1.28 17.44 -6.37
N THR A 25 1.89 17.55 -5.19
CA THR A 25 1.52 16.73 -4.02
C THR A 25 0.13 17.09 -3.45
N ALA A 26 -0.46 18.19 -3.89
CA ALA A 26 -1.77 18.68 -3.45
C ALA A 26 -2.96 18.00 -4.15
N ASN A 27 -2.74 17.42 -5.33
CA ASN A 27 -3.80 16.83 -6.18
C ASN A 27 -4.07 15.35 -5.88
N TRP A 28 -3.44 14.78 -4.86
CA TRP A 28 -3.53 13.34 -4.61
C TRP A 28 -4.83 13.04 -3.83
N GLY A 29 -5.61 12.08 -4.35
CA GLY A 29 -6.90 11.72 -3.78
C GLY A 29 -6.82 11.24 -2.32
N MET A 30 -7.97 11.23 -1.64
CA MET A 30 -8.14 10.78 -0.24
C MET A 30 -7.45 9.44 0.05
N THR A 31 -7.45 8.52 -0.91
CA THR A 31 -6.76 7.23 -0.84
C THR A 31 -5.26 7.36 -0.62
N TYR A 32 -4.60 8.25 -1.37
CA TYR A 32 -3.17 8.47 -1.22
C TYR A 32 -2.84 9.21 0.07
N ARG A 33 -3.60 10.27 0.41
CA ARG A 33 -3.37 11.07 1.62
C ARG A 33 -3.52 10.24 2.90
N SER A 34 -4.52 9.37 2.93
CA SER A 34 -4.76 8.47 4.06
C SER A 34 -3.82 7.27 4.06
N GLY A 35 -3.44 6.78 2.87
CA GLY A 35 -2.62 5.59 2.69
C GLY A 35 -1.11 5.83 2.86
N ALA A 36 -0.59 7.01 2.51
CA ALA A 36 0.85 7.31 2.49
C ALA A 36 1.51 7.21 3.87
N LEU A 37 0.82 7.69 4.92
CA LEU A 37 1.27 7.57 6.31
C LEU A 37 1.39 6.11 6.76
N LEU A 38 0.40 5.28 6.42
CA LEU A 38 0.40 3.86 6.76
C LEU A 38 1.36 3.04 5.91
N ASN A 39 1.53 3.39 4.63
CA ASN A 39 2.44 2.69 3.74
C ASN A 39 3.88 2.75 4.26
N THR A 40 4.32 3.93 4.73
CA THR A 40 5.66 4.10 5.30
C THR A 40 5.87 3.18 6.50
N ARG A 41 4.87 3.07 7.39
CA ARG A 41 4.97 2.20 8.58
C ARG A 41 4.90 0.71 8.23
N VAL A 42 4.02 0.32 7.32
CA VAL A 42 3.90 -1.08 6.85
C VAL A 42 5.19 -1.51 6.16
N GLN A 43 5.79 -0.63 5.35
CA GLN A 43 7.06 -0.88 4.69
C GLN A 43 8.20 -1.05 5.70
N ALA A 44 8.32 -0.14 6.68
CA ALA A 44 9.34 -0.25 7.72
C ALA A 44 9.22 -1.59 8.49
N LEU A 45 8.00 -1.99 8.88
CA LEU A 45 7.78 -3.28 9.55
C LEU A 45 8.09 -4.48 8.65
N ALA A 46 7.81 -4.40 7.35
CA ALA A 46 8.15 -5.43 6.39
C ALA A 46 9.67 -5.56 6.20
N ASP A 47 10.38 -4.44 6.11
CA ASP A 47 11.83 -4.40 5.95
C ASP A 47 12.53 -4.91 7.22
N GLU A 48 12.04 -4.52 8.40
CA GLU A 48 12.52 -5.03 9.70
C GLU A 48 12.31 -6.55 9.83
N LEU A 49 11.12 -7.04 9.46
CA LEU A 49 10.81 -8.48 9.48
C LEU A 49 11.68 -9.25 8.49
N LYS A 50 11.84 -8.72 7.27
CA LYS A 50 12.69 -9.32 6.23
C LYS A 50 14.15 -9.39 6.69
N ALA A 51 14.69 -8.28 7.21
CA ALA A 51 16.04 -8.24 7.73
C ALA A 51 16.26 -9.23 8.88
N ALA A 52 15.26 -9.42 9.75
CA ALA A 52 15.32 -10.42 10.81
C ALA A 52 15.27 -11.87 10.29
N LEU A 53 14.54 -12.14 9.20
CA LEU A 53 14.44 -13.49 8.62
C LEU A 53 15.64 -13.84 7.73
N GLU A 54 16.22 -12.85 7.05
CA GLU A 54 17.35 -13.05 6.12
C GLU A 54 18.72 -13.00 6.81
N ASN A 55 18.80 -12.59 8.08
CA ASN A 55 20.07 -12.52 8.79
C ASN A 55 20.64 -13.92 9.08
N PRO A 56 21.75 -14.34 8.45
CA PRO A 56 22.34 -15.66 8.66
C PRO A 56 22.98 -15.81 10.06
N ASN A 57 23.20 -14.70 10.77
CA ASN A 57 23.71 -14.70 12.14
C ASN A 57 22.59 -14.73 13.19
N ASN A 58 21.32 -14.78 12.77
CA ASN A 58 20.23 -14.93 13.73
C ASN A 58 20.21 -16.35 14.27
N GLU A 59 20.39 -16.48 15.58
CA GLU A 59 20.13 -17.72 16.30
C GLU A 59 18.61 -17.96 16.31
N MET A 60 18.07 -18.56 15.24
CA MET A 60 16.64 -18.91 15.16
C MET A 60 16.23 -19.91 16.26
N ASP A 61 17.21 -20.54 16.88
CA ASP A 61 17.07 -21.49 17.99
C ASP A 61 16.94 -20.74 19.34
N ASN A 62 17.23 -19.43 19.37
CA ASN A 62 17.14 -18.59 20.55
C ASN A 62 15.70 -18.09 20.75
N PRO A 63 15.04 -18.41 21.88
CA PRO A 63 13.65 -18.05 22.13
C PRO A 63 13.41 -16.53 22.15
N ILE A 64 14.43 -15.73 22.48
CA ILE A 64 14.34 -14.26 22.45
C ILE A 64 14.25 -13.75 21.01
N VAL A 65 15.00 -14.35 20.09
CA VAL A 65 14.99 -13.99 18.66
C VAL A 65 13.65 -14.39 18.03
N LEU A 66 13.14 -15.59 18.34
CA LEU A 66 11.81 -16.03 17.91
C LEU A 66 10.69 -15.13 18.46
N ALA A 67 10.75 -14.73 19.73
CA ALA A 67 9.78 -13.81 20.31
C ALA A 67 9.77 -12.46 19.59
N LYS A 68 10.94 -11.92 19.23
CA LYS A 68 11.06 -10.67 18.47
C LYS A 68 10.48 -10.78 17.06
N ILE A 69 10.78 -11.86 16.33
CA ILE A 69 10.24 -12.11 14.99
C ILE A 69 8.72 -12.28 15.05
N SER A 70 8.22 -13.01 16.05
CA SER A 70 6.78 -13.19 16.26
C SER A 70 6.07 -11.86 16.55
N ALA A 71 6.65 -11.02 17.41
CA ALA A 71 6.15 -9.67 17.68
C ALA A 71 6.15 -8.78 16.41
N LEU A 72 7.24 -8.78 15.64
CA LEU A 72 7.34 -8.05 14.37
C LEU A 72 6.29 -8.51 13.36
N ASN A 73 6.09 -9.81 13.23
CA ASN A 73 5.04 -10.39 12.38
C ASN A 73 3.64 -9.96 12.84
N GLY A 74 3.37 -9.99 14.15
CA GLY A 74 2.12 -9.50 14.73
C GLY A 74 1.87 -8.02 14.42
N HIS A 75 2.88 -7.17 14.60
CA HIS A 75 2.78 -5.74 14.27
C HIS A 75 2.57 -5.49 12.78
N TYR A 76 3.29 -6.20 11.91
CA TYR A 76 3.12 -6.10 10.46
C TYR A 76 1.70 -6.48 10.03
N ASN A 77 1.18 -7.61 10.52
CA ASN A 77 -0.17 -8.06 10.19
C ASN A 77 -1.25 -7.10 10.70
N GLY A 78 -1.09 -6.57 11.92
CA GLY A 78 -1.97 -5.54 12.47
C GLY A 78 -1.97 -4.26 11.62
N ALA A 79 -0.80 -3.79 11.20
CA ALA A 79 -0.67 -2.63 10.32
C ALA A 79 -1.31 -2.84 8.94
N ARG A 80 -1.13 -4.04 8.34
CA ARG A 80 -1.79 -4.45 7.07
C ARG A 80 -3.31 -4.53 7.19
N GLN A 81 -3.82 -5.00 8.33
CA GLN A 81 -5.25 -5.04 8.60
C GLN A 81 -5.82 -3.62 8.71
N ALA A 82 -5.16 -2.74 9.47
CA ALA A 82 -5.56 -1.33 9.59
C ALA A 82 -5.57 -0.62 8.23
N GLN A 83 -4.52 -0.83 7.42
CA GLN A 83 -4.42 -0.30 6.05
C GLN A 83 -5.62 -0.74 5.19
N SER A 84 -5.99 -2.01 5.26
CA SER A 84 -7.11 -2.56 4.48
C SER A 84 -8.46 -2.01 4.93
N ASN A 85 -8.67 -1.87 6.24
CA ASN A 85 -9.89 -1.29 6.81
C ASN A 85 -10.07 0.18 6.41
N ILE A 86 -9.00 0.97 6.41
CA ILE A 86 -9.04 2.37 5.99
C ILE A 86 -9.35 2.46 4.49
N MET A 87 -8.72 1.63 3.66
CA MET A 87 -9.03 1.57 2.23
C MET A 87 -10.50 1.24 1.98
N LYS A 88 -11.03 0.26 2.71
CA LYS A 88 -12.45 -0.10 2.65
C LYS A 88 -13.35 1.08 3.05
N SER A 89 -13.03 1.77 4.14
CA SER A 89 -13.80 2.95 4.57
C SER A 89 -13.81 4.04 3.49
N ILE A 90 -12.66 4.34 2.88
CA ILE A 90 -12.58 5.35 1.81
C ILE A 90 -13.42 4.95 0.61
N LYS A 91 -13.35 3.67 0.21
CA LYS A 91 -14.19 3.11 -0.87
C LYS A 91 -15.67 3.28 -0.53
N ASP A 92 -16.10 2.86 0.65
CA ASP A 92 -17.50 2.88 1.06
C ASP A 92 -18.03 4.32 1.16
N THR A 93 -17.24 5.26 1.71
CA THR A 93 -17.56 6.69 1.74
C THR A 93 -17.66 7.27 0.32
N SER A 94 -16.70 6.95 -0.56
CA SER A 94 -16.73 7.44 -1.95
C SER A 94 -17.95 6.93 -2.70
N GLN A 95 -18.30 5.64 -2.52
CA GLN A 95 -19.50 5.06 -3.10
C GLN A 95 -20.78 5.71 -2.57
N ALA A 96 -20.84 6.02 -1.29
CA ALA A 96 -22.00 6.72 -0.70
C ALA A 96 -22.15 8.13 -1.26
N ILE A 97 -21.05 8.86 -1.45
CA ILE A 97 -21.09 10.19 -2.07
C ILE A 97 -21.62 10.09 -3.51
N ILE A 98 -21.04 9.21 -4.33
CA ILE A 98 -21.41 9.05 -5.75
C ILE A 98 -22.88 8.66 -5.93
N ARG A 99 -23.42 7.79 -5.06
CA ARG A 99 -24.82 7.34 -5.17
C ARG A 99 -25.84 8.36 -4.69
N ASN A 100 -25.44 9.33 -3.87
CA ASN A 100 -26.31 10.37 -3.33
C ASN A 100 -26.13 11.73 -4.04
N MET A 101 -25.30 11.76 -5.09
CA MET A 101 -25.29 12.83 -6.09
C MET A 101 -26.35 12.57 -7.16
#